data_AF-F3C6T4-F1
#
_entry.id   AF-F3C6T4-F1
#
_cell.length_a   1.000
_cell.length_b   1.000
_cell.length_c   1.000
_cell.angle_alpha   90.00
_cell.angle_beta   90.00
_cell.angle_gamma   90.00
#
_symmetry.space_group_name_H-M   'P 1'
#
loop_
_entity.id
_entity.type
_entity.pdbx_description
1 polymer ?
#
loop_
_entity_poly.entity_id
_entity_poly.type
_entity_poly.pdbx_seq_one_letter_code
_entity_poly.pdbx_strand_id
1 'polypeptide(L)' 'MSINVLLVEDDRSLREALGETLELAGYGYQAVGSAEEALVAAEAQP' A
#
# COMPACT_ATOMS: atom_id res chain seq x y z
N MET A 1 8.97 15.63 4.41
CA MET A 1 8.80 14.90 3.13
C MET A 1 7.71 13.87 3.35
N SER A 2 6.63 13.90 2.56
CA SER A 2 5.63 12.83 2.56
C SER A 2 6.19 11.65 1.76
N ILE A 3 6.26 10.49 2.40
CA ILE A 3 6.63 9.24 1.72
C ILE A 3 5.37 8.68 1.08
N ASN A 4 5.41 8.40 -0.21
CA ASN A 4 4.35 7.66 -0.89
C ASN A 4 4.62 6.17 -0.73
N VAL A 5 3.69 5.42 -0.14
CA VAL A 5 3.84 3.99 0.13
C VAL A 5 2.84 3.20 -0.72
N LEU A 6 3.33 2.25 -1.51
CA LEU A 6 2.51 1.22 -2.18
C LEU A 6 2.65 -0.08 -1.40
N LEU A 7 1.57 -0.53 -0.76
CA LEU A 7 1.51 -1.76 0.02
C LEU A 7 0.92 -2.88 -0.84
N VAL A 8 1.72 -3.90 -1.17
CA VAL A 8 1.32 -5.06 -1.96
C VAL A 8 1.31 -6.29 -1.06
N GLU A 9 0.14 -6.88 -0.84
CA GLU A 9 0.01 -8.02 0.06
C GLU A 9 -1.24 -8.82 -0.35
N ASP A 10 -1.10 -10.14 -0.58
CA ASP A 10 -2.20 -10.99 -1.05
C ASP A 10 -3.13 -11.41 0.10
N ASP A 11 -2.60 -11.62 1.30
CA ASP A 11 -3.43 -11.91 2.47
C ASP A 11 -4.15 -10.64 2.96
N ARG A 12 -5.48 -10.72 3.00
CA ARG A 12 -6.30 -9.59 3.40
C ARG A 12 -6.02 -9.14 4.84
N SER A 13 -5.89 -10.08 5.78
CA SER A 13 -5.76 -9.76 7.20
C SER A 13 -4.41 -9.09 7.47
N LEU A 14 -3.35 -9.59 6.82
CA LEU A 14 -2.03 -9.00 6.92
C LEU A 14 -1.97 -7.61 6.27
N ARG A 15 -2.61 -7.44 5.10
CA ARG A 15 -2.68 -6.14 4.42
C ARG A 15 -3.35 -5.07 5.27
N GLU A 16 -4.45 -5.42 5.94
CA GLU A 16 -5.16 -4.53 6.87
C GLU A 16 -4.25 -4.15 8.06
N ALA A 17 -3.60 -5.13 8.71
CA ALA A 17 -2.71 -4.88 9.84
C ALA A 17 -1.49 -3.99 9.48
N LEU A 18 -0.91 -4.19 8.29
CA LEU A 18 0.17 -3.35 7.79
C LEU A 18 -0.31 -1.93 7.47
N GLY A 19 -1.50 -1.79 6.86
CA GLY A 19 -2.14 -0.51 6.60
C GLY A 19 -2.37 0.30 7.88
N GLU A 20 -2.95 -0.30 8.91
CA GLU A 20 -3.16 0.34 10.22
C GLU A 20 -1.84 0.83 10.83
N THR A 21 -0.77 0.05 10.70
CA THR A 21 0.56 0.43 11.20
C THR A 21 1.12 1.67 10.48
N LEU A 22 0.92 1.76 9.15
CA LEU A 22 1.34 2.91 8.36
C LEU A 22 0.56 4.17 8.73
N GLU A 23 -0.76 4.05 8.95
CA GLU A 23 -1.61 5.16 9.40
C GLU A 23 -1.20 5.66 10.78
N LEU A 24 -0.94 4.76 11.72
CA LEU A 24 -0.45 5.09 13.06
C LEU A 24 0.89 5.83 13.03
N ALA A 25 1.74 5.50 12.06
CA ALA A 25 3.02 6.19 11.83
C ALA A 25 2.86 7.52 11.05
N GLY A 26 1.65 7.88 10.64
CA GLY A 26 1.35 9.12 9.91
C GLY A 26 1.68 9.07 8.42
N TYR A 27 1.78 7.88 7.84
CA TYR A 27 2.02 7.68 6.42
C TYR A 27 0.73 7.41 5.65
N GLY A 28 0.56 8.09 4.52
CA GLY A 28 -0.42 7.71 3.52
C GLY A 28 0.09 6.52 2.70
N TYR A 29 -0.82 5.61 2.34
CA TYR A 29 -0.50 4.44 1.54
C TYR A 29 -1.62 4.10 0.57
N GLN A 30 -1.27 3.36 -0.47
CA GLN A 30 -2.21 2.68 -1.36
C GLN A 30 -2.00 1.17 -1.17
N ALA A 31 -3.05 0.44 -0.78
CA ALA A 31 -3.01 -1.01 -0.62
C ALA A 31 -3.60 -1.72 -1.83
N VAL A 32 -2.93 -2.78 -2.30
CA VAL A 32 -3.35 -3.64 -3.41
C VAL A 32 -3.16 -5.10 -3.05
N GLY A 33 -3.97 -5.98 -3.65
CA GLY A 33 -4.04 -7.40 -3.33
C GLY A 33 -3.21 -8.32 -4.22
N SER A 34 -2.60 -7.79 -5.28
CA SER A 34 -1.84 -8.57 -6.26
C SER A 34 -0.69 -7.78 -6.88
N ALA A 35 0.24 -8.49 -7.50
CA ALA A 35 1.34 -7.88 -8.23
C ALA A 35 0.85 -7.13 -9.48
N GLU A 36 -0.19 -7.63 -10.15
CA GLU A 36 -0.79 -6.99 -11.31
C GLU A 36 -1.42 -5.64 -10.95
N GLU A 37 -2.16 -5.58 -9.84
CA GLU A 37 -2.69 -4.32 -9.31
C GLU A 37 -1.57 -3.37 -8.89
N ALA A 38 -0.47 -3.89 -8.35
CA ALA A 38 0.69 -3.10 -7.97
C ALA A 38 1.39 -2.45 -9.18
N LEU A 39 1.53 -3.18 -10.28
CA LEU A 39 2.10 -2.63 -11.52
C LEU A 39 1.26 -1.47 -12.03
N VAL A 40 -0.06 -1.64 -12.11
CA VAL A 40 -0.99 -0.58 -12.54
C VAL A 40 -0.92 0.62 -11.60
N ALA A 41 -0.89 0.39 -10.27
CA ALA A 41 -0.79 1.45 -9.28
C ALA A 41 0.54 2.22 -9.36
N ALA A 42 1.65 1.52 -9.59
CA ALA A 42 2.97 2.13 -9.74
C ALA A 42 3.09 2.95 -11.02
N GLU A 43 2.51 2.48 -12.13
CA GLU A 43 2.48 3.22 -13.40
C GLU A 43 1.55 4.45 -13.37
N ALA A 44 0.51 4.42 -12.53
CA ALA A 44 -0.41 5.54 -12.37
C ALA A 44 0.16 6.69 -11.51
N GLN A 45 1.26 6.44 -10.77
CA GLN A 45 1.96 7.48 -10.02
C GLN A 45 3.05 8.13 -10.92
N PRO A 46 3.11 9.48 -10.98
CA PRO A 46 4.05 10.23 -11.82
C PRO A 46 5.50 10.21 -11.33
#